data_AF-M0QKI4-F1
#
_entry.id   AF-M0QKI4-F1
#
_cell.length_a   1.000
_cell.length_b   1.000
_cell.length_c   1.000
_cell.angle_alpha   90.00
_cell.angle_beta   90.00
_cell.angle_gamma   90.00
#
_symmetry.space_group_name_H-M   'P 1'
#
loop_
_entity.id
_entity.type
_entity.pdbx_description
1 polymer ?
#
loop_
_entity_poly.entity_id
_entity_poly.type
_entity_poly.pdbx_seq_one_letter_code
_entity_poly.pdbx_strand_id
1 'polypeptide(L)'
;MDVDVERVFALASATAGHALTLKNQKPLAGGTNANKGSGTSEVTRSLADAAKALDRVLEYHVRRLDDLSAKAVRGGELYQETEARNAERLATGHN
;
A
#
# COMPACT_ATOMS: atom_id res chain seq x y z
N MET A 1 -22.55 -11.90 -13.58
CA MET A 1 -21.57 -10.82 -13.35
C MET A 1 -20.23 -11.51 -13.35
N ASP A 2 -19.38 -11.23 -14.33
CA ASP A 2 -18.07 -11.86 -14.47
C ASP A 2 -17.04 -10.97 -13.75
N VAL A 3 -16.16 -11.56 -12.94
CA VAL A 3 -15.12 -10.82 -12.23
C VAL A 3 -13.86 -10.82 -13.10
N ASP A 4 -13.42 -9.63 -13.49
CA ASP A 4 -12.16 -9.44 -14.22
C ASP A 4 -10.97 -9.58 -13.25
N VAL A 5 -10.50 -10.82 -13.08
CA VAL A 5 -9.40 -11.17 -12.17
C VAL A 5 -8.08 -10.52 -12.57
N GLU A 6 -7.81 -10.41 -13.87
CA GLU A 6 -6.60 -9.77 -14.38
C GLU A 6 -6.54 -8.31 -13.94
N ARG A 7 -7.66 -7.60 -14.06
CA ARG A 7 -7.78 -6.23 -13.57
C ARG A 7 -7.65 -6.11 -12.05
N VAL A 8 -8.12 -7.09 -11.28
CA VAL A 8 -7.95 -7.11 -9.80
C VAL A 8 -6.47 -7.24 -9.43
N PHE A 9 -5.73 -8.14 -10.06
CA PHE A 9 -4.30 -8.27 -9.82
C PHE A 9 -3.51 -7.04 -10.28
N ALA A 10 -3.83 -6.47 -11.45
CA ALA A 10 -3.22 -5.25 -11.93
C ALA A 10 -3.40 -4.08 -10.93
N LEU A 11 -4.61 -3.93 -10.37
CA LEU A 11 -4.90 -2.92 -9.36
C LEU A 11 -4.11 -3.17 -8.06
N ALA A 12 -3.99 -4.43 -7.65
CA ALA A 12 -3.20 -4.81 -6.47
C ALA A 12 -1.72 -4.45 -6.65
N SER A 13 -1.13 -4.75 -7.80
CA SER A 13 0.26 -4.42 -8.14
C SER A 13 0.50 -2.90 -8.19
N ALA A 14 -0.40 -2.14 -8.82
CA ALA A 14 -0.31 -0.68 -8.85
C ALA A 14 -0.37 -0.08 -7.43
N THR A 15 -1.26 -0.61 -6.58
CA THR A 15 -1.41 -0.17 -5.18
C THR A 15 -0.15 -0.43 -4.36
N ALA A 16 0.47 -1.61 -4.51
CA ALA A 16 1.74 -1.95 -3.88
C ALA A 16 2.89 -1.05 -4.39
N GLY A 17 2.91 -0.74 -5.69
CA GLY A 17 3.86 0.20 -6.28
C GLY A 17 3.77 1.60 -5.66
N HIS A 18 2.55 2.12 -5.47
CA HIS A 18 2.34 3.40 -4.79
C HIS A 18 2.80 3.37 -3.32
N ALA A 19 2.51 2.28 -2.59
CA ALA A 19 2.99 2.10 -1.22
C ALA A 19 4.53 2.14 -1.16
N LEU A 20 5.21 1.48 -2.11
CA LEU A 20 6.67 1.51 -2.22
C LEU A 20 7.21 2.91 -2.53
N THR A 21 6.59 3.64 -3.45
CA THR A 21 6.98 5.04 -3.73
C THR A 21 6.91 5.91 -2.48
N LEU A 22 5.84 5.78 -1.69
CA LEU A 22 5.68 6.54 -0.44
C LEU A 22 6.68 6.11 0.64
N LYS A 23 7.01 4.81 0.74
CA LYS A 23 8.07 4.32 1.64
C LYS A 23 9.42 4.96 1.31
N ASN A 24 9.75 5.09 0.02
CA ASN A 24 11.02 5.64 -0.44
C ASN A 24 11.15 7.15 -0.26
N GLN A 25 10.05 7.87 0.00
CA GLN A 25 10.07 9.30 0.31
C GLN A 25 10.40 9.59 1.78
N LYS A 26 10.51 8.55 2.62
CA LYS A 26 10.83 8.67 4.04
C LYS A 26 12.32 8.47 4.33
N PRO A 27 12.82 9.04 5.45
CA PRO A 27 12.14 10.01 6.31
C PRO A 27 12.13 11.40 5.68
N LEU A 28 10.99 12.11 5.78
CA LEU A 28 10.91 13.51 5.34
C LEU A 28 11.80 14.43 6.19
N ALA A 29 12.17 14.00 7.40
CA ALA A 29 12.98 14.74 8.37
C ALA A 29 14.47 14.94 7.99
N GLY A 30 14.91 14.54 6.78
CA GLY A 30 16.32 14.50 6.38
C GLY A 30 17.08 15.83 6.22
N GLY A 31 16.51 17.00 6.54
CA GLY A 31 17.09 18.31 6.19
C GLY A 31 17.32 19.32 7.33
N THR A 32 16.67 19.18 8.49
CA THR A 32 16.76 20.20 9.55
C THR A 32 17.70 19.77 10.66
N ASN A 33 18.99 20.11 10.52
CA ASN A 33 19.94 20.03 11.62
C ASN A 33 19.64 21.16 12.61
N ALA A 34 18.77 20.89 13.60
CA ALA A 34 18.39 21.85 14.65
C ALA A 34 19.58 22.36 15.49
N ASN A 35 20.77 21.75 15.34
CA ASN A 35 21.99 22.11 16.05
C ASN A 35 22.90 23.11 15.31
N LYS A 36 22.56 23.56 14.10
CA LYS A 36 23.35 24.60 13.40
C LYS A 36 22.82 26.01 13.69
N GLY A 37 23.33 26.60 14.78
CA GLY A 37 23.33 28.05 15.01
C GLY A 37 22.20 28.55 15.91
N SER A 38 22.60 29.28 16.96
CA SER A 38 21.82 29.78 18.10
C SER A 38 20.79 30.89 17.78
N GLY A 39 20.16 30.84 16.60
CA GLY A 39 19.09 31.75 16.15
C GLY A 39 17.93 31.06 15.41
N THR A 40 17.91 29.72 15.37
CA THR A 40 16.95 28.90 14.60
C THR A 40 15.72 28.45 15.43
N SER A 41 15.26 29.31 16.35
CA SER A 41 14.71 28.93 17.66
C SER A 41 13.30 28.32 17.76
N GLU A 42 12.46 28.32 16.74
CA GLU A 42 11.09 27.76 16.88
C GLU A 42 10.58 27.20 15.56
N VAL A 43 10.86 27.91 14.47
CA VAL A 43 10.54 27.49 13.09
C VAL A 43 11.18 26.14 12.76
N THR A 44 12.46 25.93 13.09
CA THR A 44 13.14 24.65 12.82
C THR A 44 12.55 23.51 13.62
N ARG A 45 12.11 23.77 14.87
CA ARG A 45 11.42 22.78 15.70
C ARG A 45 10.03 22.45 15.15
N SER A 46 9.27 23.49 14.77
CA SER A 46 7.96 23.34 14.14
C SER A 46 8.03 22.59 12.82
N LEU A 47 9.06 22.83 11.99
CA LEU A 47 9.29 22.09 10.75
C LEU A 47 9.64 20.63 11.02
N ALA A 48 10.49 20.36 12.03
CA ALA A 48 10.82 19.00 12.43
C ALA A 48 9.58 18.23 12.96
N ASP A 49 8.71 18.90 13.73
CA ASP A 49 7.48 18.28 14.24
C ASP A 49 6.44 18.07 13.14
N ALA A 50 6.31 19.01 12.20
CA ALA A 50 5.49 18.84 11.00
C ALA A 50 6.00 17.66 10.14
N ALA A 51 7.31 17.53 9.92
CA ALA A 51 7.90 16.41 9.19
C ALA A 51 7.60 15.06 9.88
N LYS A 52 7.72 14.97 11.21
CA LYS A 52 7.34 13.76 11.96
C LYS A 52 5.85 13.44 11.84
N ALA A 53 4.98 14.46 11.86
CA ALA A 53 3.55 14.28 11.70
C ALA A 53 3.22 13.76 10.29
N LEU A 54 3.82 14.33 9.26
CA LEU A 54 3.70 13.88 7.88
C LEU A 54 4.24 12.45 7.70
N ASP A 55 5.38 12.12 8.31
CA ASP A 55 5.91 10.76 8.30
C ASP A 55 4.89 9.78 8.89
N ARG A 56 4.25 10.09 10.03
CA ARG A 56 3.19 9.22 10.61
C ARG A 56 2.00 9.04 9.67
N VAL A 57 1.52 10.12 9.05
CA VAL A 57 0.41 10.07 8.09
C VAL A 57 0.77 9.19 6.89
N LEU A 58 1.97 9.37 6.33
CA LEU A 58 2.48 8.52 5.25
C LEU A 58 2.59 7.05 5.68
N GLU A 59 2.97 6.78 6.93
CA GLU A 59 3.05 5.42 7.48
C GLU A 59 1.69 4.74 7.52
N TYR A 60 0.66 5.49 7.96
CA TYR A 60 -0.70 5.01 7.98
C TYR A 60 -1.20 4.67 6.57
N HIS A 61 -0.99 5.57 5.60
CA HIS A 61 -1.42 5.35 4.23
C HIS A 61 -0.69 4.19 3.56
N VAL A 62 0.61 4.07 3.78
CA VAL A 62 1.41 2.94 3.31
C VAL A 62 0.84 1.61 3.82
N ARG A 63 0.59 1.48 5.14
CA ARG A 63 0.03 0.24 5.71
C ARG A 63 -1.35 -0.07 5.13
N ARG A 64 -2.17 0.96 4.89
CA ARG A 64 -3.49 0.80 4.31
C ARG A 64 -3.42 0.33 2.85
N LEU A 65 -2.50 0.88 2.06
CA LEU A 65 -2.29 0.45 0.66
C LEU A 65 -1.77 -0.98 0.60
N ASP A 66 -0.83 -1.37 1.47
CA ASP A 66 -0.34 -2.75 1.59
C ASP A 66 -1.49 -3.72 1.92
N ASP A 67 -2.35 -3.39 2.90
CA ASP A 67 -3.52 -4.20 3.29
C ASP A 67 -4.54 -4.35 2.15
N LEU A 68 -4.84 -3.26 1.43
CA LEU A 68 -5.76 -3.29 0.29
C LEU A 68 -5.20 -4.14 -0.87
N SER A 69 -3.91 -3.99 -1.17
CA SER A 69 -3.24 -4.82 -2.18
C SER A 69 -3.31 -6.30 -1.81
N ALA A 70 -3.00 -6.66 -0.56
CA ALA A 70 -3.07 -8.04 -0.09
C ALA A 70 -4.48 -8.62 -0.16
N LYS A 71 -5.50 -7.83 0.20
CA LYS A 71 -6.91 -8.25 0.09
C LYS A 71 -7.34 -8.47 -1.36
N ALA A 72 -6.90 -7.61 -2.28
CA ALA A 72 -7.19 -7.76 -3.70
C ALA A 72 -6.55 -9.02 -4.28
N VAL A 73 -5.27 -9.29 -3.96
CA VAL A 73 -4.58 -10.53 -4.37
C VAL A 73 -5.34 -11.75 -3.86
N ARG A 74 -5.63 -11.81 -2.56
CA ARG A 74 -6.36 -12.93 -1.94
C ARG A 74 -7.75 -13.12 -2.55
N GLY A 75 -8.45 -12.03 -2.86
CA GLY A 75 -9.75 -12.09 -3.52
C GLY A 75 -9.66 -12.70 -4.93
N GLY A 76 -8.64 -12.32 -5.70
CA GLY A 76 -8.38 -12.89 -7.03
C GLY A 76 -8.06 -14.39 -6.98
N GLU A 77 -7.20 -14.79 -6.05
CA GLU A 77 -6.84 -16.20 -5.83
C GLU A 77 -8.05 -17.07 -5.48
N LEU A 78 -8.89 -16.61 -4.53
CA LEU A 78 -10.11 -17.32 -4.13
C LEU A 78 -11.13 -17.45 -5.26
N TYR A 79 -11.23 -16.43 -6.13
CA TYR A 79 -12.09 -16.51 -7.29
C TYR A 79 -11.59 -17.57 -8.28
N GLN A 80 -10.29 -17.56 -8.62
CA GLN A 80 -9.69 -18.55 -9.51
C GLN A 80 -9.84 -19.98 -8.97
N GLU A 81 -9.64 -20.17 -7.66
CA GLU A 81 -9.85 -21.47 -7.01
C GLU A 81 -11.32 -21.92 -7.10
N THR A 82 -12.26 -20.99 -6.93
CA THR A 82 -13.70 -21.29 -7.05
C THR A 82 -14.06 -21.68 -8.48
N GLU A 83 -13.54 -20.96 -9.48
CA GLU A 83 -13.76 -21.27 -10.90
C GLU A 83 -13.16 -22.62 -11.30
N ALA A 84 -11.94 -22.93 -10.83
CA ALA A 84 -11.30 -24.22 -11.06
C ALA A 84 -12.15 -25.38 -10.49
N ARG A 85 -12.61 -25.26 -9.23
CA ARG A 85 -13.48 -26.27 -8.60
C ARG A 85 -14.83 -26.40 -9.32
N ASN A 86 -15.39 -25.31 -9.81
CA ASN A 86 -16.63 -25.35 -10.59
C ASN A 86 -16.42 -26.06 -11.93
N ALA A 87 -15.32 -25.78 -12.62
CA ALA A 87 -14.95 -26.47 -13.86
C ALA A 87 -14.77 -27.99 -13.63
N GLU A 88 -14.09 -28.39 -12.55
CA GLU A 88 -13.93 -29.80 -12.17
C GLU A 88 -15.26 -30.50 -11.90
N ARG A 89 -16.19 -29.84 -11.18
CA ARG A 89 -17.54 -30.38 -10.94
C ARG A 89 -18.33 -30.57 -12.22
N LEU A 90 -18.26 -29.62 -13.15
CA LEU A 90 -18.92 -29.72 -14.45
C LEU A 90 -18.32 -30.85 -15.30
N ALA A 91 -17.00 -31.05 -15.23
CA ALA A 91 -16.31 -32.14 -15.94
C ALA A 91 -16.63 -33.53 -15.35
N THR A 92 -16.89 -33.63 -14.05
CA THR A 92 -17.12 -34.90 -13.34
C THR A 92 -18.60 -35.27 -13.18
N GLY A 93 -19.52 -34.30 -13.27
CA GLY A 93 -20.98 -34.49 -13.19
C GLY A 93 -21.67 -34.96 -14.48
N HIS A 94 -20.92 -35.48 -15.45
CA HIS A 94 -21.39 -35.99 -16.74
C HIS A 94 -21.10 -37.48 -16.99
N ASN A 95 -20.88 -38.26 -15.93
CA ASN A 95 -20.88 -39.72 -15.97
C ASN A 95 -22.07 -40.31 -15.22
#